data_AF-A0A6V7KL54-F1
#
_entry.id   AF-A0A6V7KL54-F1
#
_cell.length_a   1.000
_cell.length_b   1.000
_cell.length_c   1.000
_cell.angle_alpha   90.00
_cell.angle_beta   90.00
_cell.angle_gamma   90.00
#
_symmetry.space_group_name_H-M   'P 1'
#
loop_
_entity.id
_entity.type
_entity.pdbx_description
1 polymer ?
#
loop_
_entity_poly.entity_id
_entity_poly.type
_entity_poly.pdbx_seq_one_letter_code
_entity_poly.pdbx_strand_id
1 'polypeptide(L)' 'MAAFMPLVHYNCSKHLRFFLCAVFAPVCSEHVAMQIPACKPLCLSVRKDCEPALTSLDLPWPNMWDCDRFSDS' A
#
# COMPACT_ATOMS: atom_id res chain seq x y z
N MET A 1 15.82 -1.96 -5.64
CA MET A 1 14.37 -1.88 -5.35
C MET A 1 14.09 -0.54 -4.67
N ALA A 2 13.94 0.55 -5.42
CA ALA A 2 13.82 1.91 -4.86
C ALA A 2 12.72 2.77 -5.53
N ALA A 3 11.85 2.17 -6.34
CA ALA A 3 10.85 2.90 -7.14
C ALA A 3 9.73 3.56 -6.32
N PHE A 4 9.61 3.25 -5.03
CA PHE A 4 8.49 3.69 -4.17
C PHE A 4 8.89 4.73 -3.12
N MET A 5 10.19 5.00 -2.94
CA MET A 5 10.68 6.04 -2.02
C MET A 5 10.13 7.45 -2.31
N PRO A 6 9.96 7.91 -3.57
CA PRO A 6 9.37 9.23 -3.81
C PRO A 6 7.91 9.33 -3.32
N LEU A 7 7.15 8.22 -3.29
CA LEU A 7 5.77 8.19 -2.79
C LEU A 7 5.69 8.41 -1.28
N VAL A 8 6.62 7.82 -0.54
CA VAL A 8 6.75 8.03 0.92
C VAL A 8 6.97 9.50 1.23
N HIS A 9 7.67 10.21 0.34
CA HIS A 9 7.98 11.62 0.53
C HIS A 9 6.82 12.56 0.15
N TYR A 10 6.02 12.17 -0.86
CA TYR A 10 4.85 12.94 -1.32
C TYR A 10 3.73 13.02 -0.28
N ASN A 11 3.68 12.06 0.65
CA ASN A 11 2.73 12.02 1.77
C ASN A 11 1.26 12.27 1.33
N CYS A 12 0.89 11.73 0.16
CA CYS A 12 -0.44 11.88 -0.46
C CYS A 12 -1.59 11.42 0.45
N SER A 13 -1.35 10.43 1.31
CA SER A 13 -2.30 10.01 2.32
C SER A 13 -1.61 9.80 3.68
N LYS A 14 -2.30 10.19 4.74
CA LYS A 14 -1.96 9.87 6.14
C LYS A 14 -1.91 8.36 6.41
N HIS A 15 -2.57 7.56 5.60
CA HIS A 15 -2.59 6.10 5.68
C HIS A 15 -1.49 5.41 4.84
N LEU A 16 -0.76 6.15 4.00
CA LEU A 16 0.24 5.58 3.09
C LEU A 16 1.36 4.86 3.84
N ARG A 17 1.92 5.47 4.88
CA ARG A 17 2.98 4.83 5.69
C ARG A 17 2.51 3.54 6.33
N PHE A 18 1.30 3.54 6.88
CA PHE A 18 0.72 2.36 7.50
C PHE A 18 0.48 1.24 6.48
N PHE A 19 -0.06 1.59 5.31
CA PHE A 19 -0.25 0.67 4.19
C PHE A 19 1.09 0.07 3.71
N LEU A 20 2.13 0.89 3.52
CA LEU A 20 3.45 0.41 3.12
C LEU A 20 4.08 -0.50 4.17
N CYS A 21 3.98 -0.14 5.46
CA CYS A 21 4.45 -1.02 6.53
C CYS A 21 3.69 -2.36 6.53
N ALA A 22 2.38 -2.35 6.35
CA ALA A 22 1.59 -3.59 6.29
C ALA A 22 1.97 -4.48 5.08
N VAL A 23 2.28 -3.87 3.93
CA VAL A 23 2.64 -4.59 2.69
C VAL A 23 4.08 -5.10 2.72
N PHE A 24 5.04 -4.29 3.19
CA PHE A 24 6.47 -4.61 3.13
C PHE A 24 7.04 -5.22 4.41
N ALA A 25 6.44 -4.94 5.57
CA ALA A 25 6.84 -5.44 6.88
C ALA A 25 5.66 -6.20 7.52
N PRO A 26 5.29 -7.37 6.97
CA PRO A 26 4.23 -8.17 7.56
C PRO A 26 4.60 -8.54 9.01
N VAL A 27 3.59 -8.58 9.87
CA VAL A 27 3.77 -8.94 11.28
C VAL A 27 4.21 -10.40 11.36
N CYS A 28 5.46 -10.65 11.78
CA CYS A 28 5.90 -11.99 12.15
C CYS A 28 5.36 -12.31 13.55
N SER A 29 4.30 -13.12 13.63
CA SER A 29 3.81 -13.71 14.88
C SER A 29 3.75 -15.22 14.71
N GLU A 30 4.26 -15.98 15.69
CA GLU A 30 4.32 -17.45 15.64
C GLU A 30 2.93 -18.12 15.51
N HIS A 31 1.86 -17.36 15.78
CA HIS A 31 0.47 -17.80 15.69
C HIS A 31 -0.22 -17.39 14.38
N VAL A 32 0.42 -16.57 13.55
CA VAL A 32 -0.15 -16.04 12.31
C VAL A 32 0.74 -16.45 11.15
N ALA A 33 0.43 -17.62 10.58
CA ALA A 33 1.15 -18.20 9.44
C ALA A 33 0.87 -17.46 8.11
N MET A 34 -0.11 -16.55 8.09
CA MET A 34 -0.55 -15.84 6.90
C MET A 34 -0.18 -14.36 7.02
N GLN A 35 0.52 -13.80 6.03
CA GLN A 35 0.79 -12.36 5.98
C GLN A 35 -0.53 -11.61 6.14
N ILE A 36 -0.70 -10.83 7.22
CA ILE A 36 -1.92 -10.03 7.41
C ILE A 36 -1.95 -9.02 6.27
N PRO A 37 -2.82 -9.19 5.26
CA PRO A 37 -2.88 -8.26 4.15
C PRO A 37 -3.42 -6.93 4.70
N ALA A 38 -2.95 -5.79 4.19
CA ALA A 38 -3.66 -4.53 4.43
C ALA A 38 -5.14 -4.71 4.07
N CYS A 39 -6.09 -4.20 4.85
CA CYS A 39 -7.51 -4.35 4.51
C CYS A 39 -7.82 -3.68 3.15
N LYS A 40 -8.70 -4.28 2.35
CA LYS A 40 -9.19 -3.70 1.09
C LYS A 40 -9.66 -2.24 1.20
N PRO A 41 -10.46 -1.83 2.20
CA PRO A 41 -10.85 -0.43 2.36
C PRO A 41 -9.66 0.51 2.61
N LEU A 42 -8.62 0.05 3.31
CA LEU A 42 -7.39 0.82 3.53
C LEU A 42 -6.65 1.02 2.21
N CYS A 43 -6.51 -0.03 1.40
CA CYS A 43 -5.91 0.07 0.07
C CYS A 43 -6.68 1.05 -0.83
N LEU A 44 -8.01 0.94 -0.89
CA LEU A 44 -8.84 1.81 -1.72
C LEU A 44 -8.71 3.28 -1.32
N SER A 45 -8.65 3.56 -0.02
CA SER A 45 -8.41 4.91 0.49
C SER A 45 -7.05 5.46 0.02
N VAL A 46 -5.98 4.67 0.16
CA VAL A 46 -4.64 5.08 -0.26
C VAL A 46 -4.55 5.23 -1.78
N ARG A 47 -5.15 4.32 -2.55
CA ARG A 47 -5.21 4.41 -4.02
C ARG A 47 -5.88 5.70 -4.45
N LYS A 48 -7.05 6.02 -3.90
CA LYS A 48 -7.79 7.25 -4.24
C LYS A 48 -6.95 8.52 -4.02
N ASP A 49 -6.18 8.56 -2.93
CA ASP A 49 -5.36 9.72 -2.58
C ASP A 49 -4.04 9.79 -3.37
N CYS A 50 -3.44 8.63 -3.68
CA CYS A 50 -2.06 8.53 -4.19
C CYS A 50 -1.93 8.15 -5.67
N GLU A 51 -2.92 7.51 -6.27
CA GLU A 51 -2.99 7.22 -7.71
C GLU A 51 -2.86 8.48 -8.60
N PRO A 52 -3.51 9.62 -8.30
CA PRO A 52 -3.30 10.83 -9.10
C PRO A 52 -1.87 11.37 -8.99
N ALA A 53 -1.23 11.25 -7.83
CA ALA A 53 0.17 11.64 -7.64
C ALA A 53 1.11 10.73 -8.45
N LEU A 54 0.85 9.41 -8.46
CA LEU A 54 1.57 8.45 -9.28
C LEU A 54 1.44 8.75 -10.79
N THR A 55 0.22 9.02 -11.23
CA THR A 55 -0.09 9.37 -12.62
C THR A 55 0.64 10.65 -13.04
N SER A 56 0.75 11.64 -12.15
CA SER A 56 1.50 12.89 -12.42
C SER A 56 3.02 12.69 -12.56
N LEU A 57 3.55 11.55 -12.10
CA LEU A 57 4.95 11.17 -12.22
C LEU A 57 5.18 10.13 -13.34
N ASP A 58 4.18 9.87 -14.18
CA ASP A 58 4.18 8.79 -15.19
C ASP A 58 4.48 7.39 -14.59
N LEU A 59 4.14 7.21 -13.30
CA LEU A 59 4.27 5.94 -12.61
C LEU A 59 2.90 5.24 -12.52
N PRO A 60 2.77 4.00 -13.03
CA PRO A 60 1.52 3.26 -12.92
C PRO A 60 1.29 2.76 -11.49
N TRP A 61 0.02 2.55 -11.13
CA TRP A 61 -0.32 1.87 -9.88
C TRP A 61 0.25 0.42 -9.90
N PRO A 62 1.08 0.01 -8.91
CA PRO A 62 1.73 -1.29 -8.96
C PRO A 62 0.77 -2.46 -8.71
N ASN A 63 0.92 -3.57 -9.44
CA ASN A 63 0.14 -4.81 -9.22
C ASN A 63 0.31 -5.44 -7.82
N MET A 64 1.40 -5.10 -7.12
CA MET A 64 1.62 -5.53 -5.72
C MET A 64 0.78 -4.74 -4.72
N TRP A 65 0.25 -3.58 -5.12
CA TRP A 65 -0.67 -2.75 -4.33
C TRP A 65 -2.08 -2.80 -4.90
N ASP A 66 -2.38 -3.75 -5.78
CA ASP A 66 -3.73 -3.91 -6.32
C ASP A 66 -4.71 -4.26 -5.19
N CYS A 67 -5.76 -3.45 -5.06
CA CYS A 67 -6.70 -3.56 -3.95
C CYS A 67 -7.53 -4.84 -3.99
N ASP A 68 -7.62 -5.52 -5.13
CA ASP A 68 -8.28 -6.82 -5.24
C ASP A 68 -7.47 -7.97 -4.66
N ARG A 69 -6.19 -7.75 -4.32
CA ARG A 69 -5.34 -8.73 -3.64
C ARG A 69 -5.51 -8.74 -2.13
N PHE A 70 -6.24 -7.75 -1.61
CA PHE A 70 -6.48 -7.56 -0.18
C PHE A 70 -7.89 -8.02 0.20
N SER A 71 -8.02 -8.63 1.38
CA SER A 71 -9.31 -9.06 1.93
C SER A 71 -10.10 -7.90 2.53
N ASP A 72 -11.42 -8.01 2.55
CA ASP A 72 -12.35 -7.02 3.13
C ASP A 72 -12.48 -7.12 4.66
N SER A 73 -11.56 -7.84 5.32
CA SER A 73 -11.68 -8.34 6.71
C SER A 73 -11.09 -7.42 7.75
#